data_AF-A0A3Q0IRL5-F1
#
_entry.id   AF-A0A3Q0IRL5-F1
#
_cell.length_a   1.000
_cell.length_b   1.000
_cell.length_c   1.000
_cell.angle_alpha   90.00
_cell.angle_beta   90.00
_cell.angle_gamma   90.00
#
_symmetry.space_group_name_H-M   'P 1'
#
loop_
_entity.id
_entity.type
_entity.pdbx_description
1 polymer ?
#
loop_
_entity_poly.entity_id
_entity_poly.type
_entity_poly.pdbx_seq_one_letter_code
_entity_poly.pdbx_strand_id
1 'polypeptide(L)'
;MSTKPGKTPRRVNFQKSSDPLQVFCRIRPLQNAYEESCISVLSSTTIQLTPPDGSNPRYFNNKEVQYVFKKIFDTDSDQKQIYMEVAHPLVDNLIHGKNGLLLTYGVTGSGKTYTMNGSPTDGGIMTRCIDVLFNSILAYQPPRHTFKPDKMNGFEILSSDEIKQVRGVKTLGVKKNVECRVKDEEKIEQVDEDNVYSVFVSYVEIYNNSVYDLLEEIPEGGTGDKSKSTPLNNRLIREDSCQNMYVHGANEIEVTTAEEALQVLYKGQARKKMARTLCNKESSRSHSVFMIRLVQVRLLY
;
A
#
# COMPACT_ATOMS: atom_id res chain seq x y z
N MET A 1 3.92 -58.94 -1.09
CA MET A 1 2.96 -57.83 -1.24
C MET A 1 3.70 -56.63 -1.80
N SER A 2 3.40 -56.25 -3.04
CA SER A 2 4.11 -55.22 -3.81
C SER A 2 3.67 -53.82 -3.36
N THR A 3 4.60 -52.99 -2.91
CA THR A 3 4.37 -51.58 -2.59
C THR A 3 4.31 -50.75 -3.89
N LYS A 4 3.26 -49.95 -4.06
CA LYS A 4 3.12 -49.01 -5.18
C LYS A 4 3.95 -47.76 -4.91
N PRO A 5 4.64 -47.17 -5.91
CA PRO A 5 5.37 -45.93 -5.71
C PRO A 5 4.41 -44.74 -5.62
N GLY A 6 4.69 -43.84 -4.67
CA GLY A 6 3.93 -42.62 -4.42
C GLY A 6 3.95 -41.66 -5.61
N LYS A 7 2.82 -40.97 -5.83
CA LYS A 7 2.67 -39.97 -6.90
C LYS A 7 3.61 -38.79 -6.63
N THR A 8 4.49 -38.51 -7.58
CA THR A 8 5.33 -37.31 -7.62
C THR A 8 4.44 -36.06 -7.68
N PRO A 9 4.74 -34.97 -6.95
CA PRO A 9 3.93 -33.75 -7.03
C PRO A 9 3.92 -33.20 -8.46
N ARG A 10 2.73 -32.79 -8.92
CA ARG A 10 2.54 -32.12 -10.22
C ARG A 10 3.41 -30.87 -10.26
N ARG A 11 4.38 -30.82 -11.17
CA ARG A 11 5.08 -29.60 -11.56
C ARG A 11 4.02 -28.58 -12.02
N VAL A 12 3.86 -27.51 -11.26
CA VAL A 12 3.08 -26.34 -11.69
C VAL A 12 3.85 -25.72 -12.85
N ASN A 13 3.24 -25.70 -14.04
CA ASN A 13 3.78 -25.01 -15.19
C ASN A 13 3.82 -23.51 -14.89
N PHE A 14 5.01 -22.96 -14.66
CA PHE A 14 5.22 -21.52 -14.66
C PHE A 14 4.94 -20.99 -16.07
N GLN A 15 3.75 -20.42 -16.28
CA GLN A 15 3.42 -19.68 -17.49
C GLN A 15 4.28 -18.41 -17.58
N LYS A 16 4.71 -18.13 -18.82
CA LYS A 16 5.46 -16.98 -19.35
C LYS A 16 5.69 -15.82 -18.37
N SER A 17 6.97 -15.49 -18.19
CA SER A 17 7.47 -14.27 -17.55
C SER A 17 6.71 -13.04 -18.06
N SER A 18 5.79 -12.51 -17.24
CA SER A 18 5.27 -11.17 -17.46
C SER A 18 6.41 -10.17 -17.26
N ASP A 19 6.36 -9.07 -18.00
CA ASP A 19 7.24 -7.92 -17.75
C ASP A 19 7.22 -7.58 -16.24
N PRO A 20 8.38 -7.54 -15.55
CA PRO A 20 8.42 -7.21 -14.13
C PRO A 20 7.95 -5.79 -13.84
N LEU A 21 7.99 -4.88 -14.82
CA LEU A 21 7.50 -3.50 -14.68
C LEU A 21 6.28 -3.27 -15.57
N GLN A 22 5.15 -2.97 -14.95
CA GLN A 22 3.93 -2.60 -15.66
C GLN A 22 3.64 -1.11 -15.45
N VAL A 23 3.52 -0.36 -16.54
CA VAL A 23 3.24 1.08 -16.50
C VAL A 23 1.83 1.34 -17.01
N PHE A 24 0.99 1.88 -16.13
CA PHE A 24 -0.38 2.27 -16.41
C PHE A 24 -0.51 3.79 -16.43
N CYS A 25 -1.40 4.32 -17.28
CA CYS A 25 -1.73 5.74 -17.30
C CYS A 25 -3.17 5.93 -16.82
N ARG A 26 -3.41 6.87 -15.91
CA ARG A 26 -4.77 7.27 -15.51
C ARG A 26 -4.96 8.74 -15.83
N ILE A 27 -6.00 9.04 -16.60
CA ILE A 27 -6.42 10.40 -16.95
C ILE A 27 -7.49 10.82 -15.94
N ARG A 28 -7.29 11.97 -15.31
CA ARG A 28 -8.31 12.55 -14.42
C ARG A 28 -9.39 13.25 -15.26
N PRO A 29 -10.64 13.28 -14.80
CA PRO A 29 -11.65 14.19 -15.37
C PRO A 29 -11.21 15.65 -15.31
N LEU A 30 -11.63 16.43 -16.31
CA LEU A 30 -11.50 17.89 -16.32
C LEU A 30 -12.39 18.48 -15.22
N GLN A 31 -11.94 19.57 -14.59
CA GLN A 31 -12.70 20.17 -13.49
C GLN A 31 -13.81 21.09 -14.02
N ASN A 32 -13.58 21.69 -15.19
CA ASN A 32 -14.48 22.63 -15.83
C ASN A 32 -14.80 22.17 -17.25
N ALA A 33 -16.06 22.31 -17.65
CA ALA A 33 -16.50 21.98 -19.02
C ALA A 33 -15.86 22.86 -20.10
N TYR A 34 -15.26 23.99 -19.72
CA TYR A 34 -14.56 24.93 -20.61
C TYR A 34 -13.06 24.66 -20.73
N GLU A 35 -12.52 23.68 -19.99
CA GLU A 35 -11.12 23.27 -20.15
C GLU A 35 -10.98 22.42 -21.41
N GLU A 36 -10.04 22.77 -22.27
CA GLU A 36 -9.66 21.93 -23.40
C GLU A 36 -8.61 20.91 -22.95
N SER A 37 -8.84 19.63 -23.26
CA SER A 37 -7.88 18.57 -22.98
C SER A 37 -6.74 18.64 -23.99
N CYS A 38 -5.50 18.72 -23.51
CA CYS A 38 -4.30 18.51 -24.33
C CYS A 38 -3.95 17.03 -24.53
N ILE A 39 -4.80 16.12 -24.03
CA ILE A 39 -4.63 14.65 -24.10
C ILE A 39 -5.80 14.07 -24.89
N SER A 40 -5.50 13.29 -25.92
CA SER A 40 -6.46 12.45 -26.63
C SER A 40 -6.11 10.96 -26.46
N VAL A 41 -7.13 10.13 -26.21
CA VAL A 41 -6.96 8.67 -26.10
C VAL A 41 -7.17 8.08 -27.48
N LEU A 42 -6.11 7.54 -28.09
CA LEU A 42 -6.19 6.91 -29.41
C LEU A 42 -6.62 5.44 -29.33
N SER A 43 -6.22 4.76 -28.25
CA SER A 43 -6.59 3.38 -27.95
C SER A 43 -6.44 3.09 -26.45
N SER A 44 -6.80 1.89 -26.01
CA SER A 44 -6.63 1.45 -24.62
C SER A 44 -5.17 1.41 -24.14
N THR A 45 -4.19 1.58 -25.03
CA THR A 45 -2.75 1.58 -24.71
C THR A 45 -2.02 2.82 -25.16
N THR A 46 -2.58 3.64 -26.06
CA THR A 46 -1.90 4.80 -26.65
C THR A 46 -2.64 6.11 -26.39
N ILE A 47 -1.95 7.10 -25.80
CA ILE A 47 -2.41 8.50 -25.73
C ILE A 47 -1.59 9.36 -26.68
N GLN A 48 -2.18 10.48 -27.10
CA GLN A 48 -1.53 11.53 -27.85
C GLN A 48 -1.63 12.86 -27.09
N LEU A 49 -0.51 13.56 -27.01
CA LEU A 49 -0.42 14.92 -26.48
C LEU A 49 -0.40 15.91 -27.62
N THR A 50 -1.34 16.84 -27.60
CA THR A 50 -1.43 17.95 -28.55
C THR A 50 -1.05 19.25 -27.83
N PRO A 51 0.00 19.97 -28.27
CA PRO A 51 0.38 21.25 -27.70
C PRO A 51 -0.77 22.27 -27.85
N PRO A 52 -1.00 23.16 -26.86
CA PRO A 52 -1.97 24.24 -27.00
C PRO A 52 -1.62 25.20 -28.15
N ASP A 53 -2.64 25.80 -28.75
CA ASP A 53 -2.47 26.83 -29.78
C ASP A 53 -1.68 28.03 -29.24
N GLY A 54 -0.69 28.50 -30.01
CA GLY A 54 0.20 29.59 -29.59
C GLY A 54 1.37 29.16 -28.71
N SER A 55 1.58 27.86 -28.49
CA SER A 55 2.79 27.35 -27.84
C SER A 55 4.05 27.72 -28.62
N ASN A 56 5.08 28.20 -27.90
CA ASN A 56 6.29 28.69 -28.53
C ASN A 56 7.05 27.52 -29.22
N PRO A 57 7.28 27.59 -30.54
CA PRO A 57 7.87 26.49 -31.30
C PRO A 57 9.31 26.15 -30.87
N ARG A 58 9.96 26.98 -30.04
CA ARG A 58 11.25 26.66 -29.42
C ARG A 58 11.16 25.62 -28.29
N TYR A 59 10.01 25.50 -27.62
CA TYR A 59 9.80 24.58 -26.50
C TYR A 59 8.98 23.36 -26.89
N PHE A 60 8.06 23.53 -27.83
CA PHE A 60 7.28 22.46 -28.42
C PHE A 60 7.58 22.43 -29.90
N ASN A 61 8.31 21.41 -30.38
CA ASN A 61 8.20 21.05 -31.78
C ASN A 61 6.70 20.76 -31.98
N ASN A 62 5.99 21.48 -32.87
CA ASN A 62 4.55 21.34 -33.16
C ASN A 62 4.15 19.94 -33.69
N LYS A 63 4.73 18.89 -33.11
CA LYS A 63 4.54 17.49 -33.39
C LYS A 63 3.74 16.93 -32.23
N GLU A 64 2.62 16.34 -32.58
CA GLU A 64 1.85 15.50 -31.69
C GLU A 64 2.76 14.37 -31.18
N VAL A 65 2.81 14.19 -29.86
CA VAL A 65 3.64 13.15 -29.24
C VAL A 65 2.75 12.06 -28.70
N GLN A 66 3.03 10.81 -29.12
CA GLN A 66 2.30 9.64 -28.66
C GLN A 66 3.09 8.89 -27.58
N TYR A 67 2.37 8.39 -26.57
CA TYR A 67 2.93 7.57 -25.50
C TYR A 67 2.15 6.26 -25.40
N VAL A 68 2.88 5.16 -25.22
CA VAL A 68 2.33 3.81 -25.12
C VAL A 68 2.48 3.29 -23.69
N PHE A 69 1.40 2.75 -23.14
CA PHE A 69 1.29 2.18 -21.80
C PHE A 69 0.73 0.76 -21.85
N LYS A 70 0.82 0.03 -20.73
CA LYS A 70 0.19 -1.29 -20.60
C LYS A 70 -1.34 -1.21 -20.75
N LYS A 71 -1.94 -0.20 -20.11
CA LYS A 71 -3.35 0.17 -20.21
C LYS A 71 -3.52 1.62 -19.79
N ILE A 72 -4.47 2.30 -20.43
CA ILE A 72 -4.93 3.64 -20.11
C ILE A 72 -6.30 3.53 -19.47
N PHE A 73 -6.43 4.16 -18.30
CA PHE A 73 -7.69 4.42 -17.63
C PHE A 73 -8.09 5.86 -17.98
N ASP A 74 -9.16 6.00 -18.74
CA ASP A 74 -9.72 7.28 -19.13
C ASP A 74 -10.55 7.92 -17.99
N THR A 75 -11.29 8.96 -18.31
CA THR A 75 -12.10 9.72 -17.35
C THR A 75 -13.29 8.93 -16.81
N ASP A 76 -13.70 7.87 -17.50
CA ASP A 76 -14.88 7.07 -17.18
C ASP A 76 -14.52 5.84 -16.33
N SER A 77 -13.21 5.56 -16.21
CA SER A 77 -12.68 4.46 -15.42
C SER A 77 -12.83 4.71 -13.91
N ASP A 78 -13.59 3.84 -13.24
CA ASP A 78 -13.82 3.93 -11.80
C ASP A 78 -12.66 3.36 -10.95
N GLN A 79 -12.69 3.60 -9.63
CA GLN A 79 -11.63 3.11 -8.73
C GLN A 79 -11.59 1.59 -8.63
N LYS A 80 -12.73 0.90 -8.77
CA LYS A 80 -12.81 -0.56 -8.66
C LYS A 80 -12.14 -1.21 -9.85
N GLN A 81 -12.41 -0.74 -11.06
CA GLN A 81 -11.76 -1.20 -12.30
C GLN A 81 -10.24 -1.02 -12.24
N ILE A 82 -9.78 0.15 -11.76
CA ILE A 82 -8.34 0.40 -11.58
C ILE A 82 -7.74 -0.58 -10.57
N TYR A 83 -8.42 -0.81 -9.44
CA TYR A 83 -7.99 -1.76 -8.43
C TYR A 83 -7.88 -3.19 -8.99
N MET A 84 -8.93 -3.67 -9.68
CA MET A 84 -8.99 -5.03 -10.22
C MET A 84 -7.86 -5.30 -11.23
N GLU A 85 -7.50 -4.31 -12.03
CA GLU A 85 -6.45 -4.51 -13.03
C GLU A 85 -5.04 -4.36 -12.45
N VAL A 86 -4.83 -3.40 -11.55
CA VAL A 86 -3.47 -2.97 -11.14
C VAL A 86 -3.05 -3.61 -9.81
N ALA A 87 -3.94 -3.62 -8.81
CA ALA A 87 -3.58 -3.94 -7.44
C ALA A 87 -4.07 -5.30 -6.96
N HIS A 88 -5.20 -5.80 -7.49
CA HIS A 88 -5.69 -7.14 -7.18
C HIS A 88 -4.63 -8.23 -7.47
N PRO A 89 -3.90 -8.22 -8.61
CA PRO A 89 -2.81 -9.18 -8.82
C PRO A 89 -1.67 -9.08 -7.81
N LEU A 90 -1.45 -7.90 -7.21
CA LEU A 90 -0.42 -7.72 -6.18
C LEU A 90 -0.84 -8.33 -4.84
N VAL A 91 -2.13 -8.23 -4.49
CA VAL A 91 -2.68 -8.89 -3.29
C VAL A 91 -2.67 -10.40 -3.46
N ASP A 92 -3.08 -10.90 -4.62
CA ASP A 92 -2.99 -12.32 -4.98
C ASP A 92 -1.54 -12.82 -4.86
N ASN A 93 -0.59 -12.11 -5.48
CA ASN A 93 0.83 -12.42 -5.37
C ASN A 93 1.34 -12.41 -3.92
N LEU A 94 0.90 -11.44 -3.09
CA LEU A 94 1.29 -11.35 -1.68
C LEU A 94 0.84 -12.57 -0.89
N ILE A 95 -0.39 -13.04 -1.08
CA ILE A 95 -0.92 -14.26 -0.45
C ILE A 95 -0.12 -15.49 -0.89
N HIS A 96 0.33 -15.52 -2.15
CA HIS A 96 1.19 -16.58 -2.69
C HIS A 96 2.70 -16.37 -2.42
N GLY A 97 3.06 -15.51 -1.45
CA GLY A 97 4.43 -15.32 -0.99
C GLY A 97 5.34 -14.52 -1.92
N LYS A 98 4.79 -13.70 -2.82
CA LYS A 98 5.54 -12.81 -3.72
C LYS A 98 5.37 -11.35 -3.31
N ASN A 99 6.47 -10.59 -3.40
CA ASN A 99 6.44 -9.16 -3.11
C ASN A 99 5.83 -8.37 -4.28
N GLY A 100 5.07 -7.31 -3.95
CA GLY A 100 4.53 -6.36 -4.91
C GLY A 100 4.87 -4.92 -4.53
N LEU A 101 5.10 -4.07 -5.52
CA LEU A 101 5.32 -2.64 -5.33
C LEU A 101 4.44 -1.85 -6.30
N LEU A 102 3.67 -0.91 -5.75
CA LEU A 102 2.81 -0.03 -6.52
C LEU A 102 3.20 1.42 -6.23
N LEU A 103 3.49 2.17 -7.30
CA LEU A 103 3.82 3.59 -7.22
C LEU A 103 2.78 4.41 -7.98
N THR A 104 2.41 5.57 -7.43
CA THR A 104 1.65 6.58 -8.17
C THR A 104 2.56 7.75 -8.49
N TYR A 105 2.67 8.07 -9.78
CA TYR A 105 3.52 9.13 -10.30
C TYR A 105 2.69 10.16 -11.07
N GLY A 106 3.12 11.43 -11.03
CA GLY A 106 2.43 12.53 -11.70
C GLY A 106 2.57 13.86 -10.97
N VAL A 107 2.14 14.94 -11.62
CA VAL A 107 2.19 16.31 -11.09
C VAL A 107 1.19 16.56 -9.96
N THR A 108 1.36 17.64 -9.19
CA THR A 108 0.34 18.06 -8.20
C THR A 108 -1.00 18.28 -8.88
N GLY A 109 -2.09 17.79 -8.28
CA GLY A 109 -3.43 17.87 -8.88
C GLY A 109 -3.75 16.80 -9.93
N SER A 110 -2.81 15.92 -10.30
CA SER A 110 -3.05 14.85 -11.29
C SER A 110 -3.90 13.66 -10.78
N GLY A 111 -4.34 13.68 -9.53
CA GLY A 111 -5.16 12.61 -8.96
C GLY A 111 -4.41 11.47 -8.24
N LYS A 112 -3.09 11.53 -8.03
CA LYS A 112 -2.32 10.49 -7.31
C LYS A 112 -2.96 10.06 -5.98
N THR A 113 -3.27 11.03 -5.13
CA THR A 113 -3.88 10.79 -3.81
C THR A 113 -5.28 10.21 -3.95
N TYR A 114 -6.04 10.62 -4.98
CA TYR A 114 -7.36 10.08 -5.26
C TYR A 114 -7.26 8.62 -5.71
N THR A 115 -6.33 8.26 -6.59
CA THR A 115 -6.07 6.86 -6.97
C THR A 115 -5.72 6.01 -5.76
N MET A 116 -4.84 6.50 -4.89
CA MET A 116 -4.34 5.71 -3.77
C MET A 116 -5.32 5.60 -2.59
N ASN A 117 -5.96 6.72 -2.20
CA ASN A 117 -6.82 6.78 -1.03
C ASN A 117 -8.31 6.74 -1.38
N GLY A 118 -8.70 7.32 -2.52
CA GLY A 118 -10.08 7.52 -2.91
C GLY A 118 -10.82 8.54 -2.04
N SER A 119 -12.14 8.39 -2.01
CA SER A 119 -13.06 9.10 -1.12
C SER A 119 -13.70 8.10 -0.14
N PRO A 120 -14.40 8.57 0.92
CA PRO A 120 -15.11 7.66 1.82
C PRO A 120 -16.16 6.78 1.13
N THR A 121 -16.78 7.29 0.05
CA THR A 121 -17.81 6.58 -0.71
C THR A 121 -17.22 5.73 -1.84
N ASP A 122 -16.02 6.05 -2.31
CA ASP A 122 -15.33 5.32 -3.37
C ASP A 122 -13.85 5.16 -3.00
N GLY A 123 -13.58 4.09 -2.25
CA GLY A 123 -12.25 3.78 -1.73
C GLY A 123 -11.22 3.59 -2.86
N GLY A 124 -10.01 4.08 -2.62
CA GLY A 124 -8.89 3.91 -3.54
C GLY A 124 -8.20 2.56 -3.42
N ILE A 125 -7.06 2.45 -4.09
CA ILE A 125 -6.28 1.21 -4.13
C ILE A 125 -5.92 0.72 -2.73
N MET A 126 -5.45 1.58 -1.80
CA MET A 126 -5.02 1.12 -0.48
C MET A 126 -6.15 0.52 0.35
N THR A 127 -7.33 1.18 0.35
CA THR A 127 -8.47 0.71 1.14
C THR A 127 -8.98 -0.63 0.62
N ARG A 128 -9.04 -0.79 -0.71
CA ARG A 128 -9.44 -2.04 -1.36
C ARG A 128 -8.41 -3.15 -1.14
N CYS A 129 -7.11 -2.86 -1.22
CA CYS A 129 -6.06 -3.84 -0.89
C CYS A 129 -6.21 -4.38 0.53
N ILE A 130 -6.48 -3.50 1.51
CA ILE A 130 -6.67 -3.90 2.90
C ILE A 130 -7.93 -4.77 3.04
N ASP A 131 -9.07 -4.35 2.47
CA ASP A 131 -10.32 -5.10 2.54
C ASP A 131 -10.16 -6.51 1.94
N VAL A 132 -9.68 -6.60 0.70
CA VAL A 132 -9.53 -7.87 -0.01
C VAL A 132 -8.54 -8.79 0.69
N LEU A 133 -7.41 -8.25 1.21
CA LEU A 133 -6.46 -9.06 1.97
C LEU A 133 -7.13 -9.71 3.19
N PHE A 134 -7.82 -8.92 4.02
CA PHE A 134 -8.48 -9.46 5.22
C PHE A 134 -9.66 -10.37 4.87
N ASN A 135 -10.47 -10.04 3.86
CA ASN A 135 -11.55 -10.91 3.37
C ASN A 135 -11.02 -12.30 2.95
N SER A 136 -9.78 -12.36 2.45
CA SER A 136 -9.14 -13.60 1.98
C SER A 136 -8.57 -14.45 3.12
N ILE A 137 -7.95 -13.82 4.13
CA ILE A 137 -7.17 -14.56 5.16
C ILE A 137 -7.87 -14.69 6.51
N LEU A 138 -9.04 -14.08 6.71
CA LEU A 138 -9.70 -13.96 8.04
C LEU A 138 -9.85 -15.31 8.76
N ALA A 139 -10.11 -16.40 8.03
CA ALA A 139 -10.31 -17.73 8.60
C ALA A 139 -9.00 -18.41 9.08
N TYR A 140 -7.84 -17.88 8.69
CA TYR A 140 -6.53 -18.52 8.87
C TYR A 140 -5.60 -17.69 9.76
N GLN A 141 -6.14 -16.76 10.56
CA GLN A 141 -5.36 -15.93 11.45
C GLN A 141 -5.08 -16.64 12.78
N PRO A 142 -3.84 -16.63 13.29
CA PRO A 142 -3.53 -17.14 14.61
C PRO A 142 -3.95 -16.12 15.70
N PRO A 143 -3.89 -16.50 16.99
CA PRO A 143 -4.05 -15.54 18.08
C PRO A 143 -3.09 -14.35 17.92
N ARG A 144 -3.57 -13.14 18.26
CA ARG A 144 -2.76 -11.93 18.23
C ARG A 144 -1.47 -12.13 19.04
N HIS A 145 -0.37 -11.55 18.55
CA HIS A 145 0.97 -11.68 19.13
C HIS A 145 1.61 -13.05 18.98
N THR A 146 1.05 -13.96 18.18
CA THR A 146 1.77 -15.19 17.79
C THR A 146 3.07 -14.86 17.08
N PHE A 147 3.10 -13.75 16.33
CA PHE A 147 4.30 -13.23 15.69
C PHE A 147 4.71 -11.90 16.31
N LYS A 148 6.02 -11.66 16.38
CA LYS A 148 6.59 -10.40 16.82
C LYS A 148 7.78 -10.02 15.93
N PRO A 149 7.93 -8.75 15.51
CA PRO A 149 9.12 -8.31 14.79
C PRO A 149 10.40 -8.48 15.62
N ASP A 150 11.45 -9.02 15.01
CA ASP A 150 12.75 -9.27 15.67
C ASP A 150 13.69 -8.04 15.69
N LYS A 151 13.24 -6.91 15.11
CA LYS A 151 13.98 -5.65 14.89
C LYS A 151 15.11 -5.71 13.84
N MET A 152 15.31 -6.85 13.22
CA MET A 152 16.30 -7.15 12.19
C MET A 152 15.64 -7.59 10.86
N ASN A 153 14.46 -7.05 10.58
CA ASN A 153 13.64 -7.30 9.38
C ASN A 153 12.97 -8.70 9.32
N GLY A 154 13.03 -9.47 10.41
CA GLY A 154 12.37 -10.77 10.55
C GLY A 154 11.27 -10.79 11.61
N PHE A 155 10.74 -11.98 11.86
CA PHE A 155 9.70 -12.24 12.84
C PHE A 155 10.08 -13.45 13.71
N GLU A 156 9.81 -13.34 15.01
CA GLU A 156 9.86 -14.44 15.97
C GLU A 156 8.45 -14.98 16.23
N ILE A 157 8.35 -16.30 16.45
CA ILE A 157 7.11 -16.96 16.87
C ILE A 157 7.12 -17.06 18.38
N LEU A 158 6.07 -16.54 19.02
CA LEU A 158 5.92 -16.60 20.47
C LEU A 158 5.14 -17.84 20.89
N SER A 159 5.57 -18.44 21.99
CA SER A 159 4.86 -19.53 22.66
C SER A 159 3.58 -19.04 23.33
N SER A 160 2.66 -19.97 23.62
CA SER A 160 1.39 -19.64 24.29
C SER A 160 1.55 -18.97 25.66
N ASP A 161 2.66 -19.22 26.37
CA ASP A 161 2.92 -18.59 27.66
C ASP A 161 3.51 -17.18 27.52
N GLU A 162 4.33 -16.95 26.50
CA GLU A 162 4.80 -15.60 26.14
C GLU A 162 3.65 -14.71 25.68
N ILE A 163 2.72 -15.23 24.87
CA ILE A 163 1.53 -14.49 24.42
C ILE A 163 0.68 -14.01 25.62
N LYS A 164 0.55 -14.82 26.68
CA LYS A 164 -0.19 -14.43 27.89
C LYS A 164 0.49 -13.27 28.63
N GLN A 165 1.82 -13.18 28.58
CA GLN A 165 2.60 -12.14 29.25
C GLN A 165 2.59 -10.80 28.50
N VAL A 166 2.31 -10.79 27.19
CA VAL A 166 2.23 -9.58 26.35
C VAL A 166 0.97 -8.74 26.63
N ARG A 167 0.03 -9.21 27.46
CA ARG A 167 -1.25 -8.53 27.76
C ARG A 167 -1.07 -7.17 28.45
N GLY A 168 -1.03 -6.11 27.64
CA GLY A 168 -1.06 -4.71 28.11
C GLY A 168 -1.18 -3.66 27.00
N VAL A 169 -1.13 -4.03 25.71
CA VAL A 169 -1.24 -3.07 24.61
C VAL A 169 -2.71 -2.70 24.41
N LYS A 170 -3.04 -1.41 24.56
CA LYS A 170 -4.38 -0.88 24.33
C LYS A 170 -4.79 -1.16 22.87
N THR A 171 -5.87 -1.91 22.67
CA THR A 171 -6.54 -1.99 21.37
C THR A 171 -6.85 -0.57 20.89
N LEU A 172 -6.47 -0.23 19.66
CA LEU A 172 -6.81 1.05 19.07
C LEU A 172 -8.34 1.15 19.02
N GLY A 173 -8.91 2.11 19.75
CA GLY A 173 -10.35 2.34 19.73
C GLY A 173 -10.81 2.73 18.33
N VAL A 174 -11.87 2.07 17.85
CA VAL A 174 -12.45 2.36 16.53
C VAL A 174 -12.94 3.80 16.49
N LYS A 175 -12.34 4.63 15.63
CA LYS A 175 -12.82 6.01 15.39
C LYS A 175 -14.02 5.97 14.44
N LYS A 176 -15.06 6.75 14.74
CA LYS A 176 -16.29 6.92 13.92
C LYS A 176 -16.06 7.09 12.42
N ASN A 177 -14.95 7.69 12.00
CA ASN A 177 -14.66 7.92 10.58
C ASN A 177 -14.44 6.64 9.77
N VAL A 178 -14.18 5.50 10.41
CA VAL A 178 -14.01 4.20 9.73
C VAL A 178 -15.35 3.53 9.43
N GLU A 179 -16.42 3.87 10.16
CA GLU A 179 -17.72 3.21 10.06
C GLU A 179 -18.53 3.64 8.82
N CYS A 180 -18.35 4.85 8.29
CA CYS A 180 -19.16 5.37 7.17
C CYS A 180 -18.59 5.08 5.76
N ARG A 181 -17.63 4.17 5.63
CA ARG A 181 -17.03 3.84 4.32
C ARG A 181 -17.73 2.67 3.65
N VAL A 182 -17.69 2.62 2.32
CA VAL A 182 -18.06 1.42 1.56
C VAL A 182 -16.91 0.41 1.66
N LYS A 183 -17.21 -0.82 2.10
CA LYS A 183 -16.23 -1.92 2.14
C LYS A 183 -16.18 -2.63 0.79
N ASP A 184 -15.01 -3.12 0.41
CA ASP A 184 -14.90 -4.05 -0.71
C ASP A 184 -15.29 -5.47 -0.27
N GLU A 185 -16.06 -6.16 -1.11
CA GLU A 185 -16.54 -7.54 -0.88
C GLU A 185 -15.67 -8.58 -1.59
N GLU A 186 -14.74 -8.14 -2.44
CA GLU A 186 -13.85 -9.00 -3.18
C GLU A 186 -12.92 -9.81 -2.25
N LYS A 187 -12.51 -11.00 -2.70
CA LYS A 187 -11.58 -11.89 -1.98
C LYS A 187 -10.78 -12.74 -2.97
N ILE A 188 -9.59 -13.16 -2.55
CA ILE A 188 -8.78 -14.14 -3.27
C ILE A 188 -9.28 -15.55 -2.92
N GLU A 189 -9.58 -16.36 -3.92
CA GLU A 189 -10.16 -17.70 -3.71
C GLU A 189 -9.12 -18.77 -3.36
N GLN A 190 -7.90 -18.68 -3.90
CA GLN A 190 -6.87 -19.72 -3.78
C GLN A 190 -5.91 -19.43 -2.63
N VAL A 191 -6.40 -19.47 -1.39
CA VAL A 191 -5.57 -19.30 -0.19
C VAL A 191 -5.11 -20.69 0.28
N ASP A 192 -3.82 -20.83 0.63
CA ASP A 192 -3.30 -22.07 1.19
C ASP A 192 -3.76 -22.22 2.65
N GLU A 193 -4.65 -23.19 2.88
CA GLU A 193 -5.28 -23.46 4.18
C GLU A 193 -4.32 -24.09 5.20
N ASP A 194 -3.19 -24.64 4.75
CA ASP A 194 -2.16 -25.20 5.64
C ASP A 194 -1.34 -24.09 6.31
N ASN A 195 -1.48 -22.84 5.87
CA ASN A 195 -0.73 -21.71 6.41
C ASN A 195 -1.58 -20.89 7.39
N VAL A 196 -0.90 -20.35 8.40
CA VAL A 196 -1.44 -19.28 9.24
C VAL A 196 -0.89 -17.93 8.77
N TYR A 197 -1.73 -16.90 8.82
CA TYR A 197 -1.41 -15.58 8.28
C TYR A 197 -1.57 -14.49 9.35
N SER A 198 -0.55 -13.65 9.52
CA SER A 198 -0.62 -12.43 10.33
C SER A 198 -0.18 -11.22 9.52
N VAL A 199 -0.82 -10.07 9.77
CA VAL A 199 -0.60 -8.85 8.99
C VAL A 199 0.06 -7.80 9.87
N PHE A 200 1.17 -7.27 9.36
CA PHE A 200 1.88 -6.15 9.95
C PHE A 200 1.89 -4.98 8.99
N VAL A 201 1.65 -3.78 9.50
CA VAL A 201 1.69 -2.55 8.71
C VAL A 201 2.71 -1.59 9.26
N SER A 202 3.45 -0.94 8.37
CA SER A 202 4.32 0.18 8.70
C SER A 202 4.03 1.35 7.77
N TYR A 203 4.30 2.57 8.23
CA TYR A 203 4.06 3.76 7.43
C TYR A 203 5.18 4.77 7.62
N VAL A 204 5.94 5.03 6.56
CA VAL A 204 7.08 5.96 6.58
C VAL A 204 6.91 7.09 5.57
N GLU A 205 7.51 8.23 5.89
CA GLU A 205 7.65 9.38 5.01
C GLU A 205 9.12 9.61 4.68
N ILE A 206 9.44 9.71 3.39
CA ILE A 206 10.76 10.12 2.91
C ILE A 206 10.66 11.59 2.53
N TYR A 207 11.42 12.43 3.22
CA TYR A 207 11.44 13.87 3.00
C TYR A 207 12.84 14.41 3.22
N ASN A 208 13.34 15.23 2.30
CA ASN A 208 14.65 15.86 2.39
C ASN A 208 15.78 14.86 2.71
N ASN A 209 15.82 13.75 1.95
CA ASN A 209 16.77 12.64 2.11
C ASN A 209 16.78 11.99 3.51
N SER A 210 15.73 12.18 4.31
CA SER A 210 15.56 11.58 5.63
C SER A 210 14.28 10.75 5.66
N VAL A 211 14.26 9.70 6.48
CA VAL A 211 13.12 8.78 6.63
C VAL A 211 12.49 8.99 7.99
N TYR A 212 11.19 9.20 8.04
CA TYR A 212 10.44 9.44 9.27
C TYR A 212 9.35 8.40 9.44
N ASP A 213 9.21 7.88 10.65
CA ASP A 213 8.15 6.93 10.99
C ASP A 213 6.85 7.68 11.32
N LEU A 214 5.83 7.52 10.47
CA LEU A 214 4.53 8.17 10.65
C LEU A 214 3.68 7.52 11.76
N LEU A 215 4.11 6.40 12.33
CA LEU A 215 3.39 5.63 13.35
C LEU A 215 4.04 5.70 14.74
N GLU A 216 5.27 6.23 14.85
CA GLU A 216 6.03 6.45 16.10
C GLU A 216 5.17 6.99 17.25
N GLU A 217 5.18 6.36 18.41
CA GLU A 217 4.46 6.89 19.57
C GLU A 217 5.22 8.08 20.16
N ILE A 218 4.51 9.20 20.36
CA ILE A 218 5.07 10.36 21.04
C ILE A 218 4.67 10.23 22.51
N PRO A 219 5.63 10.18 23.45
CA PRO A 219 5.29 10.15 24.87
C PRO A 219 4.43 11.35 25.26
N GLU A 220 3.27 11.13 25.87
CA GLU A 220 2.35 12.19 26.32
C GLU A 220 2.88 12.99 27.55
N GLY A 221 4.16 12.86 27.90
CA GLY A 221 4.75 13.41 29.12
C GLY A 221 5.78 14.51 28.86
N GLY A 222 5.35 15.77 28.89
CA GLY A 222 6.25 16.93 28.89
C GLY A 222 5.50 18.26 28.75
N THR A 223 5.07 18.81 29.89
CA THR A 223 4.60 20.21 30.08
C THR A 223 3.63 20.76 29.04
N GLY A 224 2.32 20.64 29.28
CA GLY A 224 1.25 21.64 29.06
C GLY A 224 1.12 22.44 27.74
N ASP A 225 2.02 22.28 26.79
CA ASP A 225 2.16 23.14 25.62
C ASP A 225 1.95 22.29 24.38
N LYS A 226 0.67 22.16 23.99
CA LYS A 226 0.23 21.43 22.79
C LYS A 226 0.83 21.98 21.48
N SER A 227 1.65 23.03 21.54
CA SER A 227 2.31 23.68 20.41
C SER A 227 3.67 23.07 20.05
N LYS A 228 4.32 22.30 20.92
CA LYS A 228 5.62 21.67 20.65
C LYS A 228 5.47 20.19 20.31
N SER A 229 5.13 19.88 19.07
CA SER A 229 5.27 18.50 18.57
C SER A 229 6.75 18.13 18.60
N THR A 230 7.12 17.07 19.32
CA THR A 230 8.47 16.49 19.25
C THR A 230 8.77 16.12 17.80
N PRO A 231 9.90 16.55 17.22
CA PRO A 231 10.25 16.19 15.85
C PRO A 231 10.41 14.67 15.73
N LEU A 232 9.88 14.08 14.65
CA LEU A 232 10.04 12.66 14.37
C LEU A 232 11.52 12.30 14.24
N ASN A 233 11.89 11.14 14.77
CA ASN A 233 13.26 10.67 14.68
C ASN A 233 13.56 10.21 13.27
N ASN A 234 14.73 10.61 12.76
CA ASN A 234 15.23 10.10 11.49
C ASN A 234 15.54 8.60 11.63
N ARG A 235 15.01 7.78 10.72
CA ARG A 235 15.23 6.34 10.65
C ARG A 235 16.29 6.04 9.60
N LEU A 236 17.06 4.98 9.85
CA LEU A 236 18.11 4.55 8.94
C LEU A 236 17.59 3.45 8.03
N ILE A 237 17.96 3.49 6.76
CA ILE A 237 17.78 2.37 5.84
C ILE A 237 18.97 1.41 6.04
N ARG A 238 18.68 0.13 6.19
CA ARG A 238 19.66 -0.94 6.37
C ARG A 238 19.37 -2.10 5.44
N GLU A 239 20.37 -2.97 5.31
CA GLU A 239 20.29 -4.25 4.60
C GLU A 239 20.25 -5.39 5.63
N ASP A 240 19.37 -6.37 5.45
CA ASP A 240 19.29 -7.56 6.29
C ASP A 240 20.25 -8.67 5.82
N SER A 241 20.25 -9.82 6.51
CA SER A 241 21.08 -10.98 6.14
C SER A 241 20.73 -11.62 4.79
N CYS A 242 19.54 -11.32 4.26
CA CYS A 242 19.04 -11.78 2.97
C CYS A 242 19.18 -10.73 1.87
N GLN A 243 19.93 -9.65 2.12
CA GLN A 243 20.14 -8.52 1.21
C GLN A 243 18.88 -7.69 0.90
N ASN A 244 17.84 -7.78 1.74
CA ASN A 244 16.66 -6.93 1.61
C ASN A 244 16.87 -5.60 2.33
N MET A 245 16.44 -4.53 1.67
CA MET A 245 16.45 -3.19 2.23
C MET A 245 15.24 -2.97 3.14
N TYR A 246 15.47 -2.45 4.34
CA TYR A 246 14.41 -2.15 5.31
C TYR A 246 14.71 -0.88 6.11
N VAL A 247 13.66 -0.31 6.72
CA VAL A 247 13.79 0.87 7.58
C VAL A 247 13.99 0.41 9.02
N HIS A 248 15.21 0.55 9.53
CA HIS A 248 15.57 0.10 10.87
C HIS A 248 14.87 0.92 11.95
N GLY A 249 14.18 0.21 12.85
CA GLY A 249 13.44 0.82 13.96
C GLY A 249 12.13 1.52 13.56
N ALA A 250 11.63 1.29 12.34
CA ALA A 250 10.25 1.65 12.00
C ALA A 250 9.28 0.76 12.78
N ASN A 251 8.16 1.32 13.22
CA ASN A 251 7.12 0.56 13.89
C ASN A 251 6.36 -0.32 12.90
N GLU A 252 6.39 -1.63 13.15
CA GLU A 252 5.58 -2.65 12.46
C GLU A 252 4.42 -3.03 13.39
N ILE A 253 3.23 -2.51 13.09
CA ILE A 253 2.04 -2.68 13.92
C ILE A 253 1.25 -3.90 13.43
N GLU A 254 1.04 -4.88 14.32
CA GLU A 254 0.16 -6.02 14.09
C GLU A 254 -1.30 -5.57 14.03
N VAL A 255 -1.98 -5.92 12.94
CA VAL A 255 -3.39 -5.59 12.67
C VAL A 255 -4.17 -6.86 12.35
N THR A 256 -5.31 -7.03 13.01
CA THR A 256 -6.13 -8.25 12.92
C THR A 256 -7.36 -8.08 12.04
N THR A 257 -7.77 -6.83 11.79
CA THR A 257 -8.93 -6.51 10.94
C THR A 257 -8.60 -5.41 9.94
N ALA A 258 -9.41 -5.32 8.88
CA ALA A 258 -9.34 -4.23 7.92
C ALA A 258 -9.54 -2.87 8.61
N GLU A 259 -10.43 -2.79 9.59
CA GLU A 259 -10.70 -1.58 10.36
C GLU A 259 -9.48 -1.13 11.17
N GLU A 260 -8.77 -2.05 11.84
CA GLU A 260 -7.53 -1.73 12.55
C GLU A 260 -6.45 -1.22 11.59
N ALA A 261 -6.26 -1.89 10.45
CA ALA A 261 -5.28 -1.48 9.43
C ALA A 261 -5.58 -0.07 8.87
N LEU A 262 -6.85 0.23 8.60
CA LEU A 262 -7.28 1.56 8.15
C LEU A 262 -7.11 2.63 9.22
N GLN A 263 -7.32 2.32 10.49
CA GLN A 263 -7.03 3.26 11.57
C GLN A 263 -5.54 3.62 11.61
N VAL A 264 -4.66 2.64 11.44
CA VAL A 264 -3.21 2.87 11.38
C VAL A 264 -2.85 3.74 10.16
N LEU A 265 -3.44 3.44 8.99
CA LEU A 265 -3.28 4.25 7.78
C LEU A 265 -3.70 5.71 8.03
N TYR A 266 -4.90 5.93 8.58
CA TYR A 266 -5.41 7.28 8.86
C TYR A 266 -4.62 8.01 9.95
N LYS A 267 -4.10 7.28 10.96
CA LYS A 267 -3.18 7.84 11.97
C LYS A 267 -1.93 8.43 11.29
N GLY A 268 -1.29 7.67 10.40
CA GLY A 268 -0.12 8.15 9.67
C GLY A 268 -0.43 9.29 8.71
N GLN A 269 -1.57 9.25 8.02
CA GLN A 269 -2.02 10.36 7.15
C GLN A 269 -2.27 11.65 7.94
N ALA A 270 -2.92 11.57 9.11
CA ALA A 270 -3.14 12.72 9.98
C ALA A 270 -1.81 13.32 10.45
N ARG A 271 -0.84 12.47 10.81
CA ARG A 271 0.51 12.92 11.18
C ARG A 271 1.22 13.64 10.03
N LYS A 272 1.21 13.06 8.84
CA LYS A 272 1.76 13.70 7.63
C LYS A 272 1.15 15.08 7.40
N LYS A 273 -0.18 15.20 7.53
CA LYS A 273 -0.90 16.47 7.37
C LYS A 273 -0.47 17.52 8.41
N MET A 274 -0.32 17.13 9.68
CA MET A 274 0.14 18.03 10.75
C MET A 274 1.58 18.51 10.50
N ALA A 275 2.49 17.60 10.14
CA ALA A 275 3.89 17.94 9.83
C ALA A 275 3.99 18.95 8.67
N ARG A 276 3.07 18.88 7.71
CA ARG A 276 2.97 19.86 6.62
C ARG A 276 2.58 21.25 7.12
N THR A 277 1.56 21.36 7.96
CA THR A 277 1.08 22.65 8.48
C THR A 277 2.13 23.33 9.36
N LEU A 278 2.89 22.57 10.15
CA LEU A 278 3.91 23.11 11.04
C LEU A 278 5.18 23.58 10.31
N CYS A 279 5.47 23.04 9.12
CA CYS A 279 6.73 23.30 8.42
C CYS A 279 6.55 23.98 7.05
N ASN A 280 5.36 24.49 6.69
CA ASN A 280 5.04 24.97 5.33
C ASN A 280 5.45 23.98 4.23
N LYS A 281 5.41 22.67 4.51
CA LYS A 281 5.86 21.63 3.57
C LYS A 281 4.77 21.35 2.54
N GLU A 282 5.10 21.52 1.27
CA GLU A 282 4.24 21.10 0.17
C GLU A 282 4.28 19.56 0.04
N SER A 283 3.12 18.91 -0.10
CA SER A 283 3.04 17.43 -0.21
C SER A 283 3.65 16.86 -1.49
N SER A 284 4.06 17.72 -2.44
CA SER A 284 4.81 17.34 -3.64
C SER A 284 6.26 16.96 -3.34
N ARG A 285 6.80 17.38 -2.19
CA ARG A 285 8.21 17.21 -1.82
C ARG A 285 8.50 16.03 -0.89
N SER A 286 7.46 15.29 -0.48
CA SER A 286 7.62 14.08 0.34
C SER A 286 6.96 12.85 -0.27
N HIS A 287 7.65 11.73 -0.16
CA HIS A 287 7.14 10.42 -0.58
C HIS A 287 6.61 9.67 0.64
N SER A 288 5.49 9.00 0.46
CA SER A 288 4.85 8.19 1.50
C SER A 288 4.87 6.74 1.09
N VAL A 289 5.37 5.87 1.98
CA VAL A 289 5.47 4.43 1.76
C VAL A 289 4.68 3.75 2.87
N PHE A 290 3.50 3.24 2.51
CA PHE A 290 2.70 2.38 3.38
C PHE A 290 3.01 0.94 2.98
N MET A 291 3.49 0.14 3.93
CA MET A 291 3.92 -1.23 3.70
C MET A 291 3.00 -2.19 4.46
N ILE A 292 2.50 -3.20 3.75
CA ILE A 292 1.74 -4.30 4.31
C ILE A 292 2.61 -5.54 4.18
N ARG A 293 2.93 -6.19 5.31
CA ARG A 293 3.66 -7.46 5.36
C ARG A 293 2.70 -8.56 5.79
N LEU A 294 2.63 -9.60 4.98
CA LEU A 294 1.91 -10.82 5.29
C LEU A 294 2.93 -11.85 5.79
N VAL A 295 2.87 -12.16 7.08
CA VAL A 295 3.69 -13.20 7.71
C VAL A 295 2.92 -14.51 7.59
N GLN A 296 3.53 -15.47 6.90
CA GLN A 296 2.95 -16.79 6.67
C GLN A 296 3.84 -17.88 7.27
N VAL A 297 3.22 -18.84 7.96
CA VAL A 297 3.89 -20.05 8.46
C VAL A 297 3.02 -21.26 8.18
N ARG A 298 3.63 -22.30 7.63
CA ARG A 298 2.95 -23.57 7.38
C ARG A 298 2.83 -24.38 8.66
N LEU A 299 1.63 -24.86 8.95
CA LEU A 299 1.38 -25.83 10.01
C LEU A 299 1.91 -27.20 9.57
N LEU A 300 2.86 -27.75 10.31
CA LEU A 300 3.30 -29.14 10.14
C LEU A 300 2.39 -30.01 11.00
N TYR A 301 1.53 -30.82 10.35
CA TYR A 301 0.75 -31.88 10.99
C TYR A 301 1.59 -33.13 11.21
#